data_AF-A0A7Y6AHD6-F1
#
_entry.id   AF-A0A7Y6AHD6-F1
#
_cell.length_a   1.000
_cell.length_b   1.000
_cell.length_c   1.000
_cell.angle_alpha   90.00
_cell.angle_beta   90.00
_cell.angle_gamma   90.00
#
_symmetry.space_group_name_H-M   'P 1'
#
loop_
_entity.id
_entity.type
_entity.pdbx_description
1 polymer ?
#
loop_
_entity_poly.entity_id
_entity_poly.type
_entity_poly.pdbx_seq_one_letter_code
_entity_poly.pdbx_strand_id
1 'polypeptide(L)'
;KPATPGGRSASPLFKCRPTAGKAIHPNTYVIEDSNLVRGLADVGYRSVCIGGVDYFSSRTPLGSVFPQMFQHAYWRPEFSNDDRDSTRHQVGLALDVLADASGRGHLAADRPLTFMFMNISATHVPHAHYLPPSHPNAFAAADSWDSQLAALAYADHHLGVLLDALPVYGPWLVIACADHGDAFGDDGYLGHGIGHASVLTVPYAQALVAAQ
;
A
#
# COMPACT_ATOMS: atom_id res chain seq x y z
N LYS A 1 -16.57 6.93 -18.72
CA LYS A 1 -17.50 7.79 -17.95
C LYS A 1 -17.42 7.34 -16.50
N PRO A 2 -17.25 8.22 -15.51
CA PRO A 2 -17.33 7.80 -14.10
C PRO A 2 -18.71 7.18 -13.84
N ALA A 3 -18.75 6.12 -13.03
CA ALA A 3 -19.99 5.50 -12.62
C ALA A 3 -20.72 6.41 -11.61
N THR A 4 -22.04 6.53 -11.71
CA THR A 4 -22.85 7.35 -10.82
C THR A 4 -24.10 6.63 -10.33
N PRO A 5 -24.03 5.92 -9.19
CA PRO A 5 -25.16 5.84 -8.27
C PRO A 5 -25.21 7.16 -7.46
N GLY A 6 -26.30 7.93 -7.54
CA GLY A 6 -26.52 9.09 -6.65
C GLY A 6 -25.81 10.41 -7.01
N GLY A 7 -25.22 10.57 -8.20
CA GLY A 7 -24.88 11.88 -8.77
C GLY A 7 -23.58 12.56 -8.31
N ARG A 8 -22.81 12.00 -7.37
CA ARG A 8 -21.43 12.46 -7.12
C ARG A 8 -20.46 11.70 -8.01
N SER A 9 -20.04 12.34 -9.10
CA SER A 9 -18.94 11.86 -9.92
C SER A 9 -17.64 11.90 -9.12
N ALA A 10 -17.15 10.75 -8.67
CA ALA A 10 -15.78 10.64 -8.16
C ALA A 10 -14.82 11.03 -9.30
N SER A 11 -14.02 12.08 -9.07
CA SER A 11 -13.00 12.53 -10.01
C SER A 11 -11.66 11.93 -9.61
N PRO A 12 -10.83 11.49 -10.57
CA PRO A 12 -9.52 10.93 -10.26
C PRO A 12 -8.62 12.00 -9.63
N LEU A 13 -7.91 11.64 -8.56
CA LEU A 13 -6.92 12.54 -7.94
C LEU A 13 -5.75 12.84 -8.89
N PHE A 14 -5.28 11.81 -9.59
CA PHE A 14 -4.15 11.86 -10.51
C PHE A 14 -4.54 11.37 -11.89
N LYS A 15 -3.98 11.98 -12.94
CA LYS A 15 -4.22 11.55 -14.32
C LYS A 15 -3.01 11.88 -15.20
N CYS A 16 -2.46 10.88 -15.88
CA CYS A 16 -1.49 11.13 -16.96
C CYS A 16 -2.16 11.91 -18.09
N ARG A 17 -1.42 12.88 -18.67
CA ARG A 17 -1.96 13.80 -19.68
C ARG A 17 -2.65 13.01 -20.79
N PRO A 18 -3.97 13.21 -20.97
CA PRO A 18 -4.69 12.52 -22.02
C PRO A 18 -4.35 13.12 -23.38
N THR A 19 -4.71 12.38 -24.44
CA THR A 19 -4.81 12.96 -25.79
C THR A 19 -5.71 14.20 -25.80
N ALA A 20 -5.43 15.12 -26.71
CA ALA A 20 -6.14 16.39 -26.84
C ALA A 20 -7.68 16.20 -26.90
N GLY A 21 -8.41 17.12 -26.28
CA GLY A 21 -9.89 17.13 -26.30
C GLY A 21 -10.57 16.37 -25.15
N LYS A 22 -9.84 15.67 -24.28
CA LYS A 22 -10.43 15.07 -23.07
C LYS A 22 -10.49 16.09 -21.93
N ALA A 23 -11.68 16.30 -21.38
CA ALA A 23 -11.87 17.12 -20.18
C ALA A 23 -11.06 16.56 -18.99
N ILE A 24 -10.52 17.48 -18.19
CA ILE A 24 -9.80 17.21 -16.95
C ILE A 24 -10.56 17.94 -15.84
N HIS A 25 -10.83 17.25 -14.73
CA HIS A 25 -11.53 17.86 -13.62
C HIS A 25 -10.59 18.88 -12.93
N PRO A 26 -11.08 20.04 -12.45
CA PRO A 26 -10.23 21.08 -11.85
C PRO A 26 -9.36 20.61 -10.67
N ASN A 27 -9.83 19.59 -9.95
CA ASN A 27 -9.13 19.01 -8.79
C ASN A 27 -8.29 17.77 -9.12
N THR A 28 -8.03 17.50 -10.41
CA THR A 28 -7.15 16.40 -10.83
C THR A 28 -5.75 16.93 -11.12
N TYR A 29 -4.75 16.39 -10.42
CA TYR A 29 -3.36 16.65 -10.75
C TYR A 29 -2.98 15.94 -12.06
N VAL A 30 -2.45 16.70 -13.01
CA VAL A 30 -2.05 16.19 -14.33
C VAL A 30 -0.57 15.82 -14.30
N ILE A 31 -0.29 14.57 -14.66
CA ILE A 31 1.07 14.03 -14.78
C ILE A 31 1.50 14.10 -16.25
N GLU A 32 2.65 14.68 -16.51
CA GLU A 32 3.22 14.79 -17.87
C GLU A 32 3.92 13.50 -18.34
N ASP A 33 4.25 12.59 -17.42
CA ASP A 33 4.86 11.30 -17.73
C ASP A 33 3.81 10.17 -17.88
N SER A 34 4.30 8.98 -18.17
CA SER A 34 3.59 7.72 -18.35
C SER A 34 2.88 7.20 -17.09
N ASN A 35 3.33 7.56 -15.88
CA ASN A 35 2.78 7.04 -14.63
C ASN A 35 3.04 7.98 -13.44
N LEU A 36 2.33 7.72 -12.33
CA LEU A 36 2.41 8.51 -11.09
C LEU A 36 3.82 8.57 -10.50
N VAL A 37 4.55 7.45 -10.50
CA VAL A 37 5.89 7.37 -9.87
C VAL A 37 6.87 8.29 -10.58
N ARG A 38 6.91 8.23 -11.92
CA ARG A 38 7.76 9.11 -12.73
C ARG A 38 7.32 10.57 -12.65
N GLY A 39 6.03 10.82 -12.80
CA GLY A 39 5.48 12.18 -12.75
C GLY A 39 5.74 12.91 -11.44
N LEU A 40 5.72 12.21 -10.30
CA LEU A 40 6.09 12.79 -9.01
C LEU A 40 7.60 13.01 -8.89
N ALA A 41 8.42 12.09 -9.43
CA ALA A 41 9.87 12.25 -9.46
C ALA A 41 10.29 13.47 -10.31
N ASP A 42 9.62 13.75 -11.44
CA ASP A 42 9.87 14.90 -12.31
C ASP A 42 9.66 16.25 -11.59
N VAL A 43 8.79 16.29 -10.57
CA VAL A 43 8.54 17.47 -9.73
C VAL A 43 9.27 17.40 -8.38
N GLY A 44 10.29 16.55 -8.28
CA GLY A 44 11.24 16.53 -7.17
C GLY A 44 10.85 15.63 -6.00
N TYR A 45 9.83 14.78 -6.12
CA TYR A 45 9.54 13.80 -5.06
C TYR A 45 10.60 12.70 -5.07
N ARG A 46 11.06 12.34 -3.88
CA ARG A 46 11.76 11.08 -3.65
C ARG A 46 10.77 9.93 -3.76
N SER A 47 11.04 8.93 -4.60
CA SER A 47 10.15 7.76 -4.75
C SER A 47 10.71 6.51 -4.07
N VAL A 48 9.89 5.92 -3.21
CA VAL A 48 10.23 4.76 -2.37
C VAL A 48 9.20 3.66 -2.54
N CYS A 49 9.65 2.42 -2.76
CA CYS A 49 8.82 1.22 -2.75
C CYS A 49 9.30 0.26 -1.66
N ILE A 50 8.40 -0.15 -0.76
CA ILE A 50 8.63 -1.21 0.22
C ILE A 50 7.71 -2.38 -0.12
N GLY A 51 8.30 -3.46 -0.63
CA GLY A 51 7.58 -4.64 -1.09
C GLY A 51 7.31 -5.66 0.00
N GLY A 52 6.16 -6.33 -0.04
CA GLY A 52 5.78 -7.38 0.91
C GLY A 52 5.61 -8.77 0.31
N VAL A 53 5.46 -8.92 -1.00
CA VAL A 53 5.38 -10.24 -1.63
C VAL A 53 6.47 -10.44 -2.67
N ASP A 54 6.62 -11.66 -3.18
CA ASP A 54 7.69 -12.02 -4.11
C ASP A 54 7.70 -11.23 -5.42
N TYR A 55 6.56 -10.65 -5.81
CA TYR A 55 6.44 -9.72 -6.93
C TYR A 55 7.19 -8.39 -6.73
N PHE A 56 7.80 -8.18 -5.56
CA PHE A 56 8.65 -7.03 -5.27
C PHE A 56 10.10 -7.42 -4.97
N SER A 57 10.41 -8.72 -4.95
CA SER A 57 11.69 -9.23 -4.46
C SER A 57 12.89 -8.90 -5.36
N SER A 58 12.64 -8.47 -6.59
CA SER A 58 13.65 -8.33 -7.64
C SER A 58 14.46 -9.61 -7.93
N ARG A 59 14.00 -10.76 -7.43
CA ARG A 59 14.62 -12.09 -7.65
C ARG A 59 14.17 -12.74 -8.95
N THR A 60 13.11 -12.23 -9.56
CA THR A 60 12.58 -12.72 -10.84
C THR A 60 12.36 -11.53 -11.80
N PRO A 61 12.39 -11.74 -13.13
CA PRO A 61 12.12 -10.66 -14.08
C PRO A 61 10.79 -9.94 -13.83
N LEU A 62 9.72 -10.70 -13.51
CA LEU A 62 8.42 -10.13 -13.15
C LEU A 62 8.51 -9.32 -11.85
N GLY A 63 9.16 -9.88 -10.83
CA GLY A 63 9.34 -9.25 -9.53
C GLY A 63 10.24 -8.01 -9.52
N SER A 64 10.81 -7.65 -10.68
CA SER A 64 11.62 -6.45 -10.86
C SER A 64 10.88 -5.30 -11.54
N VAL A 65 9.80 -5.56 -12.30
CA VAL A 65 9.18 -4.54 -13.18
C VAL A 65 8.67 -3.35 -12.40
N PHE A 66 7.83 -3.58 -11.39
CA PHE A 66 7.22 -2.50 -10.61
C PHE A 66 8.24 -1.82 -9.66
N PRO A 67 9.07 -2.56 -8.88
CA PRO A 67 10.12 -1.94 -8.06
C PRO A 67 11.08 -1.03 -8.82
N GLN A 68 11.47 -1.39 -10.06
CA GLN A 68 12.38 -0.59 -10.89
C GLN A 68 11.81 0.76 -11.33
N MET A 69 10.51 1.01 -11.13
CA MET A 69 9.91 2.32 -11.40
C MET A 69 10.29 3.38 -10.35
N PHE A 70 10.78 2.96 -9.18
CA PHE A 70 11.10 3.81 -8.03
C PHE A 70 12.61 4.08 -7.95
N GLN A 71 12.99 5.24 -7.38
CA GLN A 71 14.39 5.57 -7.12
C GLN A 71 15.00 4.65 -6.06
N HIS A 72 14.19 4.29 -5.05
CA HIS A 72 14.56 3.33 -4.02
C HIS A 72 13.49 2.25 -3.91
N ALA A 73 13.90 0.99 -4.02
CA ALA A 73 13.02 -0.15 -3.79
C ALA A 73 13.67 -1.12 -2.80
N TYR A 74 12.88 -1.58 -1.85
CA TYR A 74 13.33 -2.42 -0.76
C TYR A 74 12.47 -3.68 -0.66
N TRP A 75 13.16 -4.81 -0.52
CA TRP A 75 12.57 -6.08 -0.18
C TRP A 75 13.59 -6.94 0.57
N ARG A 76 13.13 -7.69 1.57
CA ARG A 76 13.90 -8.73 2.27
C ARG A 76 12.93 -9.82 2.76
N PRO A 77 13.40 -11.05 3.05
CA PRO A 77 12.54 -12.13 3.51
C PRO A 77 11.64 -11.76 4.69
N GLU A 78 12.14 -10.93 5.61
CA GLU A 78 11.41 -10.47 6.79
C GLU A 78 10.26 -9.50 6.47
N PHE A 79 10.10 -9.10 5.21
CA PHE A 79 8.92 -8.36 4.74
C PHE A 79 7.88 -9.28 4.11
N SER A 80 8.18 -10.57 3.91
CA SER A 80 7.26 -11.49 3.27
C SER A 80 6.13 -11.91 4.20
N ASN A 81 5.05 -12.39 3.59
CA ASN A 81 3.91 -13.04 4.25
C ASN A 81 4.33 -14.28 5.08
N ASP A 82 5.53 -14.83 4.89
CA ASP A 82 6.01 -15.94 5.73
C ASP A 82 6.49 -15.47 7.11
N ASP A 83 6.83 -14.19 7.24
CA ASP A 83 7.26 -13.57 8.50
C ASP A 83 6.07 -12.95 9.25
N ARG A 84 5.82 -13.46 10.46
CA ARG A 84 4.74 -12.98 11.34
C ARG A 84 4.92 -11.52 11.76
N ASP A 85 6.16 -11.03 11.78
CA ASP A 85 6.51 -9.65 12.14
C ASP A 85 6.71 -8.76 10.89
N SER A 86 6.22 -9.19 9.72
CA SER A 86 6.43 -8.51 8.43
C SER A 86 6.01 -7.04 8.40
N THR A 87 4.78 -6.72 8.79
CA THR A 87 4.32 -5.30 8.81
C THR A 87 5.14 -4.44 9.75
N ARG A 88 5.53 -4.95 10.94
CA ARG A 88 6.45 -4.25 11.85
C ARG A 88 7.78 -3.95 11.17
N HIS A 89 8.36 -4.90 10.46
CA HIS A 89 9.62 -4.71 9.75
C HIS A 89 9.50 -3.71 8.60
N GLN A 90 8.40 -3.75 7.84
CA GLN A 90 8.12 -2.81 6.75
C GLN A 90 7.94 -1.39 7.27
N VAL A 91 7.17 -1.20 8.35
CA VAL A 91 6.95 0.09 9.00
C VAL A 91 8.25 0.63 9.61
N GLY A 92 9.06 -0.23 10.24
CA GLY A 92 10.37 0.18 10.75
C GLY A 92 11.26 0.75 9.65
N LEU A 93 11.35 0.07 8.51
CA LEU A 93 12.11 0.59 7.36
C LEU A 93 11.51 1.89 6.82
N ALA A 94 10.18 2.01 6.74
CA ALA A 94 9.53 3.23 6.29
C ALA A 94 9.96 4.43 7.15
N LEU A 95 9.93 4.28 8.48
CA LEU A 95 10.36 5.32 9.42
C LEU A 95 11.85 5.65 9.27
N ASP A 96 12.71 4.65 9.10
CA ASP A 96 14.15 4.87 8.87
C ASP A 96 14.40 5.67 7.59
N VAL A 97 13.69 5.34 6.50
CA VAL A 97 13.80 6.05 5.21
C VAL A 97 13.34 7.50 5.33
N LEU A 98 12.27 7.76 6.07
CA LEU A 98 11.76 9.12 6.33
C LEU A 98 12.71 9.92 7.22
N ALA A 99 13.30 9.29 8.23
CA ALA A 99 14.29 9.91 9.10
C ALA A 99 15.59 10.27 8.34
N ASP A 100 16.07 9.38 7.48
CA ASP A 100 17.23 9.61 6.62
C ASP A 100 16.99 10.76 5.62
N ALA A 101 15.81 10.78 4.97
CA ALA A 101 15.39 11.88 4.10
C ALA A 101 15.39 13.24 4.81
N SER A 102 15.19 13.22 6.13
CA SER A 102 15.08 14.42 6.97
C SER A 102 16.43 14.96 7.47
N GLY A 103 17.55 14.42 6.96
CA GLY A 103 18.94 14.64 7.37
C GLY A 103 19.30 15.94 8.12
N ARG A 104 20.22 15.80 9.09
CA ARG A 104 20.81 16.92 9.87
C ARG A 104 21.62 17.83 8.95
N GLY A 105 21.00 18.91 8.46
CA GLY A 105 21.71 19.95 7.71
C GLY A 105 20.91 20.61 6.59
N HIS A 106 19.73 20.07 6.22
CA HIS A 106 18.83 20.74 5.29
C HIS A 106 17.81 21.56 6.08
N LEU A 107 17.60 22.81 5.69
CA LEU A 107 16.46 23.58 6.19
C LEU A 107 15.19 22.79 5.86
N ALA A 108 14.18 22.85 6.73
CA ALA A 108 12.93 22.10 6.53
C ALA A 108 12.27 22.38 5.16
N ALA A 109 12.53 23.57 4.58
CA ALA A 109 12.05 23.99 3.27
C ALA A 109 12.74 23.32 2.07
N ASP A 110 13.94 22.75 2.25
CA ASP A 110 14.73 22.13 1.17
C ASP A 110 14.64 20.59 1.17
N ARG A 111 13.76 20.02 2.00
CA ARG A 111 13.55 18.57 2.07
C ARG A 111 12.69 18.10 0.90
N PRO A 112 13.14 17.13 0.09
CA PRO A 112 12.30 16.57 -0.96
C PRO A 112 11.10 15.85 -0.33
N LEU A 113 9.90 16.14 -0.84
CA LEU A 113 8.69 15.39 -0.47
C LEU A 113 8.87 13.93 -0.89
N THR A 114 8.25 13.00 -0.15
CA THR A 114 8.38 11.57 -0.41
C THR A 114 7.08 11.01 -0.96
N PHE A 115 7.17 10.28 -2.08
CA PHE A 115 6.14 9.35 -2.53
C PHE A 115 6.55 7.95 -2.09
N MET A 116 5.80 7.39 -1.14
CA MET A 116 6.06 6.04 -0.61
C MET A 116 4.93 5.09 -0.99
N PHE A 117 5.29 4.01 -1.66
CA PHE A 117 4.43 2.86 -1.90
C PHE A 117 4.81 1.73 -0.94
N MET A 118 3.84 1.16 -0.24
CA MET A 118 4.02 0.00 0.63
C MET A 118 3.03 -1.10 0.24
N ASN A 119 3.54 -2.29 -0.04
CA ASN A 119 2.72 -3.49 -0.22
C ASN A 119 2.74 -4.29 1.09
N ILE A 120 1.65 -4.24 1.85
CA ILE A 120 1.55 -4.92 3.15
C ILE A 120 1.25 -6.40 2.93
N SER A 121 2.07 -7.26 3.51
CA SER A 121 2.05 -8.71 3.25
C SER A 121 1.30 -9.54 4.27
N ALA A 122 1.05 -9.01 5.47
CA ALA A 122 0.48 -9.77 6.58
C ALA A 122 -0.87 -10.43 6.27
N THR A 123 -1.69 -9.80 5.41
CA THR A 123 -3.01 -10.32 5.00
C THR A 123 -2.95 -11.25 3.78
N HIS A 124 -1.75 -11.57 3.29
CA HIS A 124 -1.55 -12.58 2.26
C HIS A 124 -1.26 -13.93 2.92
N VAL A 125 -1.76 -15.01 2.32
CA VAL A 125 -1.52 -16.37 2.79
C VAL A 125 -0.02 -16.68 2.88
N PRO A 126 0.47 -17.45 3.87
CA PRO A 126 -0.28 -18.00 4.99
C PRO A 126 -0.46 -16.96 6.11
N HIS A 127 -1.66 -16.84 6.65
CA HIS A 127 -1.97 -15.93 7.77
C HIS A 127 -2.48 -16.66 9.02
N ALA A 128 -2.61 -17.99 9.00
CA ALA A 128 -2.98 -18.83 10.14
C ALA A 128 -2.08 -18.60 11.38
N HIS A 129 -0.81 -18.24 11.17
CA HIS A 129 0.14 -17.98 12.25
C HIS A 129 -0.20 -16.75 13.13
N TYR A 130 -1.15 -15.90 12.71
CA TYR A 130 -1.62 -14.76 13.51
C TYR A 130 -2.63 -15.17 14.59
N LEU A 131 -3.25 -16.35 14.49
CA LEU A 131 -4.18 -16.81 15.51
C LEU A 131 -3.46 -17.10 16.83
N PRO A 132 -4.00 -16.65 17.98
CA PRO A 132 -3.44 -17.01 19.27
C PRO A 132 -3.62 -18.52 19.49
N PRO A 133 -2.69 -19.22 20.16
CA PRO A 133 -2.79 -20.67 20.39
C PRO A 133 -4.08 -21.13 21.09
N SER A 134 -4.76 -20.24 21.81
CA SER A 134 -6.05 -20.50 22.46
C SER A 134 -7.25 -20.43 21.51
N HIS A 135 -7.08 -19.97 20.27
CA HIS A 135 -8.17 -19.85 19.31
C HIS A 135 -8.61 -21.24 18.82
N PRO A 136 -9.93 -21.51 18.66
CA PRO A 136 -10.40 -22.82 18.18
C PRO A 136 -9.76 -23.27 16.86
N ASN A 137 -9.43 -22.30 15.99
CA ASN A 137 -8.83 -22.53 14.68
C ASN A 137 -7.29 -22.39 14.66
N ALA A 138 -6.62 -22.18 15.80
CA ALA A 138 -5.16 -21.95 15.83
C ALA A 138 -4.31 -23.12 15.32
N PHE A 139 -4.85 -24.34 15.43
CA PHE A 139 -4.21 -25.57 14.95
C PHE A 139 -4.81 -26.06 13.62
N ALA A 140 -5.74 -25.31 13.04
CA ALA A 140 -6.13 -25.57 11.67
C ALA A 140 -4.91 -25.31 10.78
N ALA A 141 -4.54 -26.29 9.97
CA ALA A 141 -3.42 -26.15 9.03
C ALA A 141 -3.71 -25.15 7.90
N ALA A 142 -4.94 -24.63 7.82
CA ALA A 142 -5.44 -23.81 6.74
C ALA A 142 -5.84 -22.43 7.23
N ASP A 143 -5.65 -21.46 6.34
CA ASP A 143 -6.16 -20.10 6.49
C ASP A 143 -7.69 -20.07 6.59
N SER A 144 -8.19 -19.10 7.34
CA SER A 144 -9.60 -18.94 7.67
C SER A 144 -9.96 -17.46 7.79
N TRP A 145 -11.26 -17.19 7.80
CA TRP A 145 -11.77 -15.85 8.09
C TRP A 145 -11.19 -15.27 9.39
N ASP A 146 -11.08 -16.09 10.45
CA ASP A 146 -10.56 -15.65 11.75
C ASP A 146 -9.08 -15.29 11.69
N SER A 147 -8.27 -16.07 10.96
CA SER A 147 -6.86 -15.76 10.80
C SER A 147 -6.65 -14.52 9.94
N GLN A 148 -7.53 -14.26 8.96
CA GLN A 148 -7.47 -13.05 8.15
C GLN A 148 -7.81 -11.79 8.96
N LEU A 149 -8.81 -11.88 9.84
CA LEU A 149 -9.11 -10.82 10.81
C LEU A 149 -7.95 -10.56 11.77
N ALA A 150 -7.31 -11.62 12.28
CA ALA A 150 -6.17 -11.49 13.17
C ALA A 150 -4.96 -10.83 12.47
N ALA A 151 -4.69 -11.21 11.23
CA ALA A 151 -3.65 -10.60 10.40
C ALA A 151 -3.93 -9.11 10.13
N LEU A 152 -5.19 -8.77 9.79
CA LEU A 152 -5.60 -7.39 9.56
C LEU A 152 -5.45 -6.54 10.83
N ALA A 153 -5.85 -7.06 12.00
CA ALA A 153 -5.69 -6.35 13.27
C ALA A 153 -4.22 -6.12 13.63
N TYR A 154 -3.35 -7.11 13.36
CA TYR A 154 -1.90 -6.95 13.51
C TYR A 154 -1.34 -5.87 12.57
N ALA A 155 -1.72 -5.91 11.29
CA ALA A 155 -1.28 -4.91 10.30
C ALA A 155 -1.75 -3.50 10.68
N ASP A 156 -3.02 -3.35 11.08
CA ASP A 156 -3.63 -2.09 11.51
C ASP A 156 -2.84 -1.43 12.65
N HIS A 157 -2.45 -2.20 13.68
CA HIS A 157 -1.64 -1.70 14.78
C HIS A 157 -0.34 -1.04 14.29
N HIS A 158 0.42 -1.72 13.42
CA HIS A 158 1.70 -1.21 12.93
C HIS A 158 1.54 -0.09 11.90
N LEU A 159 0.50 -0.13 11.07
CA LEU A 159 0.16 0.99 10.20
C LEU A 159 -0.20 2.23 11.01
N GLY A 160 -0.88 2.09 12.15
CA GLY A 160 -1.14 3.18 13.09
C GLY A 160 0.15 3.85 13.57
N VAL A 161 1.17 3.07 13.92
CA VAL A 161 2.50 3.60 14.31
C VAL A 161 3.12 4.46 13.20
N LEU A 162 2.99 4.04 11.93
CA LEU A 162 3.47 4.84 10.81
C LEU A 162 2.67 6.14 10.68
N LEU A 163 1.33 6.04 10.66
CA LEU A 163 0.42 7.18 10.49
C LEU A 163 0.61 8.25 11.57
N ASP A 164 0.83 7.85 12.82
CA ASP A 164 1.09 8.75 13.95
C ASP A 164 2.43 9.50 13.79
N ALA A 165 3.41 8.90 13.11
CA ALA A 165 4.73 9.50 12.88
C ALA A 165 4.79 10.40 11.64
N LEU A 166 3.95 10.16 10.63
CA LEU A 166 3.92 10.92 9.37
C LEU A 166 3.92 12.46 9.55
N PRO A 167 3.15 13.06 10.47
CA PRO A 167 3.12 14.51 10.68
C PRO A 167 4.49 15.17 10.96
N VAL A 168 5.43 14.43 11.56
CA VAL A 168 6.81 14.91 11.82
C VAL A 168 7.58 15.17 10.53
N TYR A 169 7.22 14.44 9.47
CA TYR A 169 7.91 14.45 8.18
C TYR A 169 7.24 15.35 7.13
N GLY A 170 6.15 16.03 7.50
CA GLY A 170 5.41 16.95 6.64
C GLY A 170 3.94 16.54 6.43
N PRO A 171 3.22 17.21 5.52
CA PRO A 171 1.86 16.85 5.18
C PRO A 171 1.83 15.63 4.25
N TRP A 172 0.84 14.76 4.42
CA TRP A 172 0.69 13.55 3.62
C TRP A 172 -0.71 13.42 3.03
N LEU A 173 -0.77 12.91 1.80
CA LEU A 173 -1.95 12.25 1.27
C LEU A 173 -1.73 10.74 1.44
N VAL A 174 -2.53 10.12 2.30
CA VAL A 174 -2.52 8.67 2.49
C VAL A 174 -3.66 8.07 1.68
N ILE A 175 -3.36 7.03 0.90
CA ILE A 175 -4.34 6.20 0.20
C ILE A 175 -4.09 4.76 0.61
N ALA A 176 -5.10 4.10 1.16
CA ALA A 176 -5.06 2.71 1.57
C ALA A 176 -6.12 1.92 0.79
N CYS A 177 -5.70 0.84 0.16
CA CYS A 177 -6.60 -0.06 -0.56
C CYS A 177 -5.99 -1.46 -0.66
N ALA A 178 -6.81 -2.47 -0.92
CA ALA A 178 -6.35 -3.79 -1.31
C ALA A 178 -6.39 -3.96 -2.83
N ASP A 179 -5.57 -4.86 -3.35
CA ASP A 179 -5.57 -5.30 -4.74
C ASP A 179 -6.69 -6.31 -5.03
N HIS A 180 -7.00 -7.18 -4.06
CA HIS A 180 -8.16 -8.06 -4.06
C HIS A 180 -8.56 -8.46 -2.61
N GLY A 181 -9.68 -9.16 -2.48
CA GLY A 181 -10.08 -9.88 -1.27
C GLY A 181 -9.93 -11.40 -1.42
N ASP A 182 -10.51 -12.15 -0.49
CA ASP A 182 -10.47 -13.62 -0.44
C ASP A 182 -11.83 -14.18 -0.07
N ALA A 183 -12.17 -15.36 -0.61
CA ALA A 183 -13.32 -16.14 -0.18
C ALA A 183 -12.92 -17.15 0.91
N PHE A 184 -13.73 -17.24 1.96
CA PHE A 184 -13.51 -18.16 3.09
C PHE A 184 -14.67 -19.16 3.24
N GLY A 185 -15.25 -19.58 2.11
CA GLY A 185 -16.43 -20.43 2.02
C GLY A 185 -17.64 -19.71 1.41
N ASP A 186 -17.50 -18.43 1.06
CA ASP A 186 -18.54 -17.63 0.42
C ASP A 186 -19.04 -18.31 -0.85
N ASP A 187 -20.33 -18.65 -0.89
CA ASP A 187 -20.97 -19.40 -1.98
C ASP A 187 -20.24 -20.71 -2.36
N GLY A 188 -19.51 -21.31 -1.41
CA GLY A 188 -18.71 -22.52 -1.60
C GLY A 188 -17.32 -22.30 -2.20
N TYR A 189 -16.88 -21.05 -2.38
CA TYR A 189 -15.54 -20.71 -2.87
C TYR A 189 -14.53 -20.50 -1.73
N LEU A 190 -13.28 -20.88 -1.97
CA LEU A 190 -12.14 -20.66 -1.08
C LEU A 190 -10.99 -20.01 -1.86
N GLY A 191 -10.40 -18.95 -1.30
CA GLY A 191 -9.30 -18.19 -1.88
C GLY A 191 -9.74 -17.09 -2.87
N HIS A 192 -8.84 -16.72 -3.77
CA HIS A 192 -9.01 -15.61 -4.73
C HIS A 192 -8.75 -16.06 -6.19
N GLY A 193 -8.72 -15.08 -7.12
CA GLY A 193 -8.54 -15.34 -8.56
C GLY A 193 -9.86 -15.60 -9.32
N ILE A 194 -10.99 -15.25 -8.70
CA ILE A 194 -12.34 -15.43 -9.26
C ILE A 194 -13.12 -14.12 -9.25
N GLY A 195 -14.14 -14.00 -10.10
CA GLY A 195 -15.03 -12.84 -10.17
C GLY A 195 -16.08 -12.76 -9.06
N HIS A 196 -15.79 -13.27 -7.87
CA HIS A 196 -16.74 -13.32 -6.75
C HIS A 196 -16.71 -12.00 -5.95
N ALA A 197 -17.84 -11.63 -5.34
CA ALA A 197 -17.96 -10.35 -4.63
C ALA A 197 -16.98 -10.21 -3.46
N SER A 198 -16.70 -11.30 -2.72
CA SER A 198 -15.70 -11.30 -1.63
C SER A 198 -14.27 -11.06 -2.11
N VAL A 199 -13.98 -11.36 -3.38
CA VAL A 199 -12.66 -11.16 -4.00
C VAL A 199 -12.54 -9.79 -4.66
N LEU A 200 -13.64 -9.28 -5.26
CA LEU A 200 -13.62 -8.02 -6.00
C LEU A 200 -13.97 -6.79 -5.15
N THR A 201 -14.57 -6.98 -3.97
CA THR A 201 -14.91 -5.88 -3.05
C THR A 201 -13.77 -5.63 -2.09
N VAL A 202 -12.99 -4.59 -2.36
CA VAL A 202 -11.81 -4.23 -1.58
C VAL A 202 -12.02 -2.97 -0.74
N PRO A 203 -11.37 -2.85 0.43
CA PRO A 203 -11.36 -1.59 1.17
C PRO A 203 -10.70 -0.48 0.35
N TYR A 204 -11.20 0.74 0.52
CA TYR A 204 -10.59 1.95 -0.01
C TYR A 204 -10.78 3.08 1.00
N ALA A 205 -9.68 3.72 1.39
CA ALA A 205 -9.67 4.91 2.22
C ALA A 205 -8.64 5.90 1.69
N GLN A 206 -8.93 7.19 1.82
CA GLN A 206 -7.96 8.25 1.56
C GLN A 206 -8.12 9.37 2.59
N ALA A 207 -7.01 9.95 3.05
CA ALA A 207 -7.01 11.02 4.03
C ALA A 207 -5.83 11.97 3.82
N LEU A 208 -6.03 13.23 4.22
CA LEU A 208 -4.93 14.18 4.40
C LEU A 208 -4.49 14.13 5.87
N VAL A 209 -3.19 13.93 6.08
CA VAL A 209 -2.54 14.02 7.38
C VAL A 209 -1.77 15.34 7.40
N ALA A 210 -2.10 16.22 8.34
CA ALA A 210 -1.44 17.51 8.47
C ALA A 210 -0.03 17.34 9.06
N ALA A 211 0.88 18.23 8.68
CA ALA A 211 2.16 18.36 9.37
C ALA A 211 1.96 18.81 10.84
N GLN A 212 2.90 18.45 11.71
CA GLN A 212 3.02 19.00 13.07
C GLN A 212 3.44 20.46 13.07
#